data_AF-A0A2V8GEI9-F1
#
_entry.id   AF-A0A2V8GEI9-F1
#
_cell.length_a   1.000
_cell.length_b   1.000
_cell.length_c   1.000
_cell.angle_alpha   90.00
_cell.angle_beta   90.00
_cell.angle_gamma   90.00
#
_symmetry.space_group_name_H-M   'P 1'
#
loop_
_entity.id
_entity.type
_entity.pdbx_description
1 polymer ?
#
loop_
_entity_poly.entity_id
_entity_poly.type
_entity_poly.pdbx_seq_one_letter_code
_entity_poly.pdbx_strand_id
1 'polypeptide(L)'
;MRSSLPPKVANWLLERFDVDEALIGDLAEEYGRDHSRAWFWRQTVVAVIKKGAADVRSHRLLAVRAVVIGWMVASIIGWTTKQFVMPLLQGSWSWRSEVWLNAQLGFPVIPLPFLMTTAIGAVVTGWVVARSHRPQAMSMLLIYMASLLLFQVGGFVNSFERGLRSFGGVYGLAFNSVFPFIVVPACLMLGGLLGAQRDRHRGTRNLSASA
;
A
#
# COMPACT_ATOMS: atom_id res chain seq x y z
N MET A 1 27.83 -15.64 10.38
CA MET A 1 27.84 -16.14 8.99
C MET A 1 26.81 -15.34 8.20
N ARG A 2 27.24 -14.42 7.32
CA ARG A 2 26.34 -13.65 6.46
C ARG A 2 25.95 -14.53 5.27
N SER A 3 24.68 -14.57 4.91
CA SER A 3 24.25 -15.31 3.72
C SER A 3 24.82 -14.63 2.47
N SER A 4 25.61 -15.36 1.69
CA SER A 4 26.12 -14.96 0.37
C SER A 4 25.03 -14.82 -0.70
N LEU A 5 23.81 -15.27 -0.41
CA LEU A 5 22.69 -15.18 -1.33
C LEU A 5 22.04 -13.78 -1.28
N PRO A 6 21.78 -13.15 -2.45
CA PRO A 6 21.08 -11.89 -2.51
C PRO A 6 19.67 -12.02 -1.91
N PRO A 7 19.17 -10.98 -1.23
CA PRO A 7 17.84 -11.02 -0.62
C PRO A 7 16.77 -11.19 -1.70
N LYS A 8 16.15 -12.38 -1.76
CA LYS A 8 15.15 -12.77 -2.76
C LYS A 8 14.03 -11.74 -2.96
N VAL A 9 13.58 -11.11 -1.86
CA VAL A 9 12.51 -10.10 -1.88
C VAL A 9 12.94 -8.83 -2.62
N ALA A 10 14.20 -8.43 -2.50
CA ALA A 10 14.70 -7.21 -3.13
C ALA A 10 14.93 -7.42 -4.64
N ASN A 11 15.47 -8.57 -5.06
CA ASN A 11 15.51 -8.94 -6.48
C ASN A 11 14.11 -9.02 -7.09
N TRP A 12 13.19 -9.69 -6.40
CA TRP A 12 11.79 -9.75 -6.81
C TRP A 12 11.15 -8.36 -6.96
N LEU A 13 11.52 -7.39 -6.10
CA LEU A 13 11.05 -6.02 -6.20
C LEU A 13 11.62 -5.33 -7.45
N LEU A 14 12.92 -5.46 -7.72
CA LEU A 14 13.59 -4.84 -8.88
C LEU A 14 12.99 -5.35 -10.20
N GLU A 15 12.84 -6.67 -10.34
CA GLU A 15 12.18 -7.29 -11.49
C GLU A 15 10.75 -6.78 -11.68
N ARG A 16 10.05 -6.50 -10.56
CA ARG A 16 8.66 -6.05 -10.61
C ARG A 16 8.52 -4.60 -11.07
N PHE A 17 9.54 -3.78 -10.85
CA PHE A 17 9.60 -2.39 -11.31
C PHE A 17 10.21 -2.24 -12.70
N ASP A 18 10.48 -3.35 -13.41
CA ASP A 18 11.10 -3.32 -14.73
C ASP A 18 12.42 -2.53 -14.70
N VAL A 19 13.19 -2.75 -13.63
CA VAL A 19 14.55 -2.23 -13.51
C VAL A 19 15.45 -3.02 -14.43
N ASP A 20 16.38 -2.33 -15.09
CA ASP A 20 17.32 -2.92 -16.05
C ASP A 20 18.04 -4.14 -15.45
N GLU A 21 18.03 -5.25 -16.17
CA GLU A 21 18.63 -6.52 -15.77
C GLU A 21 20.14 -6.39 -15.56
N ALA A 22 20.80 -5.49 -16.31
CA ALA A 22 22.20 -5.14 -16.10
C ALA A 22 22.44 -4.50 -14.72
N LEU A 23 21.53 -3.63 -14.28
CA LEU A 23 21.61 -3.00 -12.96
C LEU A 23 21.34 -4.02 -11.84
N ILE A 24 20.43 -4.97 -12.06
CA ILE A 24 20.17 -6.07 -11.10
C ILE A 24 21.42 -6.95 -10.96
N GLY A 25 22.07 -7.28 -12.08
CA GLY A 25 23.32 -8.04 -12.11
C GLY A 25 24.45 -7.33 -11.34
N ASP A 26 24.66 -6.04 -11.62
CA ASP A 26 25.68 -5.23 -10.96
C ASP A 26 25.48 -5.18 -9.44
N LEU A 27 24.23 -4.99 -8.97
CA LEU A 27 23.89 -5.02 -7.55
C LEU A 27 24.15 -6.39 -6.90
N ALA A 28 23.89 -7.48 -7.62
CA ALA A 28 24.14 -8.83 -7.13
C ALA A 28 25.64 -9.15 -7.04
N GLU A 29 26.43 -8.69 -8.03
CA GLU A 29 27.89 -8.81 -8.02
C GLU A 29 28.52 -7.99 -6.89
N GLU A 30 28.11 -6.73 -6.71
CA GLU A 30 28.58 -5.90 -5.61
C GLU A 30 28.18 -6.47 -4.24
N TYR A 31 26.99 -7.06 -4.10
CA TYR A 31 26.62 -7.77 -2.86
C TYR A 31 27.58 -8.91 -2.53
N GLY A 32 28.08 -9.61 -3.55
CA GLY A 32 29.08 -10.68 -3.40
C GLY A 32 30.44 -10.20 -2.91
N ARG A 33 30.77 -8.90 -3.05
CA ARG A 33 32.03 -8.27 -2.60
C ARG A 33 32.00 -7.82 -1.13
N ASP A 34 31.29 -8.55 -0.27
CA ASP A 34 31.18 -8.35 1.18
C ASP A 34 30.36 -7.12 1.63
N HIS A 35 29.45 -6.65 0.77
CA HIS A 35 28.51 -5.59 1.12
C HIS A 35 27.37 -6.12 2.02
N SER A 36 26.88 -5.25 2.91
CA SER A 36 25.82 -5.63 3.85
C SER A 36 24.44 -5.72 3.19
N ARG A 37 23.52 -6.51 3.77
CA ARG A 37 22.11 -6.55 3.35
C ARG A 37 21.43 -5.17 3.36
N ALA A 38 21.80 -4.31 4.32
CA ALA A 38 21.27 -2.95 4.41
C ALA A 38 21.73 -2.09 3.22
N TRP A 39 22.97 -2.26 2.77
CA TRP A 39 23.49 -1.60 1.57
C TRP A 39 22.69 -2.03 0.32
N PHE A 40 22.43 -3.33 0.15
CA PHE A 40 21.63 -3.83 -0.97
C PHE A 40 20.21 -3.25 -0.99
N TRP A 41 19.56 -3.21 0.18
CA TRP A 41 18.22 -2.62 0.32
C TRP A 41 18.20 -1.13 0.00
N ARG A 42 19.23 -0.38 0.41
CA ARG A 42 19.35 1.03 0.07
C ARG A 42 19.43 1.23 -1.45
N GLN A 43 20.24 0.43 -2.14
CA GLN A 43 20.35 0.52 -3.59
C GLN A 43 19.06 0.10 -4.29
N THR A 44 18.42 -0.96 -3.81
CA THR A 44 17.12 -1.43 -4.29
C THR A 44 16.08 -0.31 -4.25
N VAL A 45 15.96 0.36 -3.09
CA VAL A 45 15.02 1.49 -2.90
C VAL A 45 15.36 2.66 -3.83
N VAL A 46 16.65 3.00 -3.97
CA VAL A 46 17.09 4.09 -4.88
C VAL A 46 16.76 3.77 -6.34
N ALA A 47 17.00 2.54 -6.79
CA ALA A 47 16.71 2.11 -8.16
C ALA A 47 15.19 2.18 -8.46
N VAL A 48 14.36 1.66 -7.54
CA VAL A 48 12.89 1.72 -7.65
C VAL A 48 12.40 3.18 -7.70
N ILE A 49 12.91 4.06 -6.84
CA ILE A 49 12.53 5.48 -6.83
C ILE A 49 12.96 6.17 -8.13
N LYS A 50 14.18 5.94 -8.61
CA LYS A 50 14.69 6.55 -9.85
C LYS A 50 13.86 6.12 -11.06
N LYS A 51 13.61 4.81 -11.22
CA LYS A 51 12.79 4.26 -12.31
C LYS A 51 11.36 4.78 -12.24
N GLY A 52 10.74 4.72 -11.06
CA GLY A 52 9.41 5.27 -10.84
C GLY A 52 9.34 6.75 -11.18
N ALA A 53 10.29 7.57 -10.73
CA ALA A 53 10.31 8.99 -11.06
C ALA A 53 10.48 9.26 -12.57
N ALA A 54 11.27 8.45 -13.28
CA ALA A 54 11.44 8.55 -14.72
C ALA A 54 10.15 8.18 -15.49
N ASP A 55 9.48 7.10 -15.10
CA ASP A 55 8.19 6.67 -15.67
C ASP A 55 7.12 7.76 -15.49
N VAL A 56 7.10 8.39 -14.32
CA VAL A 56 6.13 9.44 -13.99
C VAL A 56 6.39 10.73 -14.75
N ARG A 57 7.67 11.11 -14.87
CA ARG A 57 8.05 12.30 -15.64
C ARG A 57 7.75 12.15 -17.12
N SER A 58 7.92 10.93 -17.67
CA SER A 58 7.57 10.62 -19.06
C SER A 58 6.05 10.51 -19.28
N HIS A 59 5.28 10.13 -18.25
CA HIS A 59 3.84 9.85 -18.37
C HIS A 59 2.98 10.64 -17.36
N ARG A 60 3.17 11.96 -17.26
CA ARG A 60 2.51 12.82 -16.25
C ARG A 60 0.99 12.71 -16.23
N LEU A 61 0.35 12.64 -17.40
CA LEU A 61 -1.11 12.50 -17.50
C LEU A 61 -1.62 11.16 -16.94
N LEU A 62 -0.87 10.07 -17.16
CA LEU A 62 -1.19 8.76 -16.61
C LEU A 62 -1.05 8.76 -15.08
N ALA A 63 -0.03 9.42 -14.55
CA ALA A 63 0.16 9.57 -13.11
C ALA A 63 -1.00 10.34 -12.45
N VAL A 64 -1.41 11.48 -13.03
CA VAL A 64 -2.56 12.24 -12.54
C VAL A 64 -3.83 11.41 -12.61
N ARG A 65 -4.07 10.72 -13.73
CA ARG A 65 -5.23 9.83 -13.90
C ARG A 65 -5.26 8.71 -12.85
N ALA A 66 -4.12 8.09 -12.56
CA ALA A 66 -4.02 7.04 -11.55
C ALA A 66 -4.37 7.55 -10.15
N VAL A 67 -3.87 8.74 -9.78
CA VAL A 67 -4.20 9.39 -8.51
C VAL A 67 -5.68 9.71 -8.44
N VAL A 68 -6.27 10.32 -9.49
CA VAL A 68 -7.70 10.66 -9.54
C VAL A 68 -8.57 9.41 -9.39
N ILE A 69 -8.28 8.34 -10.15
CA ILE A 69 -9.04 7.08 -10.07
C ILE A 69 -8.90 6.47 -8.66
N GLY A 70 -7.69 6.44 -8.10
CA GLY A 70 -7.45 5.93 -6.75
C GLY A 70 -8.29 6.66 -5.71
N TRP A 71 -8.28 8.00 -5.73
CA TRP A 71 -9.09 8.84 -4.84
C TRP A 71 -10.60 8.67 -5.05
N MET A 72 -11.06 8.56 -6.30
CA MET A 72 -12.48 8.31 -6.59
C MET A 72 -12.94 6.97 -6.00
N VAL A 73 -12.17 5.90 -6.22
CA VAL A 73 -12.50 4.57 -5.69
C VAL A 73 -12.46 4.58 -4.15
N ALA A 74 -11.43 5.16 -3.54
CA ALA A 74 -11.33 5.28 -2.10
C ALA A 74 -12.49 6.10 -1.50
N SER A 75 -12.91 7.17 -2.18
CA SER A 75 -14.03 8.02 -1.74
C SER A 75 -15.37 7.29 -1.83
N ILE A 76 -15.61 6.55 -2.92
CA ILE A 76 -16.83 5.73 -3.10
C ILE A 76 -16.91 4.65 -2.02
N ILE A 77 -15.80 3.94 -1.77
CA ILE A 77 -15.74 2.91 -0.74
C ILE A 77 -15.96 3.55 0.63
N GLY A 78 -15.27 4.64 0.95
CA GLY A 78 -15.42 5.35 2.21
C GLY A 78 -16.85 5.87 2.44
N TRP A 79 -17.48 6.40 1.40
CA TRP A 79 -18.88 6.85 1.44
C TRP A 79 -19.83 5.67 1.67
N THR A 80 -19.69 4.58 0.91
CA THR A 80 -20.49 3.36 1.05
C THR A 80 -20.36 2.77 2.44
N THR A 81 -19.13 2.67 2.98
CA THR A 81 -18.89 2.18 4.34
C THR A 81 -19.61 3.04 5.38
N LYS A 82 -19.57 4.38 5.25
CA LYS A 82 -20.26 5.28 6.17
C LYS A 82 -21.78 5.18 6.07
N GLN A 83 -22.32 5.05 4.86
CA GLN A 83 -23.78 5.03 4.64
C GLN A 83 -24.42 3.69 5.00
N PHE A 84 -23.74 2.57 4.77
CA PHE A 84 -24.34 1.25 4.94
C PHE A 84 -23.77 0.49 6.13
N VAL A 85 -22.44 0.47 6.29
CA VAL A 85 -21.81 -0.33 7.35
C VAL A 85 -22.03 0.31 8.71
N MET A 86 -21.89 1.64 8.84
CA MET A 86 -22.04 2.27 10.15
C MET A 86 -23.45 2.16 10.75
N PRO A 87 -24.55 2.37 10.01
CA PRO A 87 -25.88 2.18 10.58
C PRO A 87 -26.16 0.73 11.00
N LEU A 88 -25.68 -0.24 10.21
CA LEU A 88 -25.79 -1.67 10.55
C LEU A 88 -25.05 -1.99 11.85
N LEU A 89 -23.87 -1.41 12.06
CA LEU A 89 -23.12 -1.57 13.29
C LEU A 89 -23.77 -0.84 14.46
N GLN A 90 -24.29 0.38 14.28
CA GLN A 90 -24.97 1.11 15.35
C GLN A 90 -26.22 0.38 15.89
N GLY A 91 -26.88 -0.40 15.03
CA GLY A 91 -27.97 -1.29 15.43
C GLY A 91 -27.54 -2.57 16.15
N SER A 92 -26.26 -2.94 16.10
CA SER A 92 -25.77 -4.19 16.71
C SER A 92 -25.34 -4.00 18.17
N TRP A 93 -25.64 -4.99 19.00
CA TRP A 93 -25.27 -5.02 20.43
C TRP A 93 -23.77 -4.84 20.67
N SER A 94 -22.94 -5.38 19.76
CA SER A 94 -21.47 -5.27 19.78
C SER A 94 -20.95 -3.84 19.70
N TRP A 95 -21.60 -2.95 18.93
CA TRP A 95 -21.19 -1.56 18.82
C TRP A 95 -21.44 -0.79 20.11
N ARG A 96 -22.57 -1.04 20.78
CA ARG A 96 -22.88 -0.41 22.07
C ARG A 96 -21.88 -0.81 23.15
N SER A 97 -21.49 -2.09 23.21
CA SER A 97 -20.46 -2.55 24.15
C SER A 97 -19.07 -2.00 23.82
N GLU A 98 -18.69 -1.89 22.55
CA GLU A 98 -17.39 -1.32 22.15
C GLU A 98 -17.30 0.19 22.39
N VAL A 99 -18.36 0.94 22.08
CA VAL A 99 -18.43 2.38 22.39
C VAL A 99 -18.43 2.63 23.90
N TRP A 100 -19.11 1.77 24.67
CA TRP A 100 -19.11 1.84 26.12
C TRP A 100 -17.74 1.52 26.72
N LEU A 101 -17.07 0.48 26.22
CA LEU A 101 -15.67 0.17 26.56
C LEU A 101 -14.73 1.31 26.16
N ASN A 102 -14.94 1.95 25.01
CA ASN A 102 -14.17 3.12 24.57
C ASN A 102 -14.36 4.32 25.50
N ALA A 103 -15.59 4.54 25.96
CA ALA A 103 -15.93 5.61 26.89
C ALA A 103 -15.36 5.36 28.30
N GLN A 104 -15.30 4.11 28.76
CA GLN A 104 -14.76 3.76 30.08
C GLN A 104 -13.24 3.63 30.11
N LEU A 105 -12.63 3.05 29.08
CA LEU A 105 -11.19 2.77 29.05
C LEU A 105 -10.39 3.89 28.36
N GLY A 106 -11.07 4.86 27.74
CA GLY A 106 -10.42 5.97 27.03
C GLY A 106 -9.72 5.56 25.73
N PHE A 107 -9.91 4.32 25.27
CA PHE A 107 -9.34 3.82 24.02
C PHE A 107 -10.32 4.05 22.87
N PRO A 108 -9.90 4.57 21.70
CA PRO A 108 -10.72 4.50 20.50
C PRO A 108 -10.52 3.13 19.84
N VAL A 109 -11.23 2.10 20.30
CA VAL A 109 -11.31 0.82 19.57
C VAL A 109 -12.08 1.11 18.29
N ILE A 110 -11.36 1.07 17.16
CA ILE A 110 -11.98 1.09 15.85
C ILE A 110 -12.61 -0.28 15.64
N PRO A 111 -13.93 -0.35 15.40
CA PRO A 111 -14.63 -1.61 15.26
C PRO A 111 -14.01 -2.48 14.17
N LEU A 112 -13.82 -3.78 14.46
CA LEU A 112 -13.21 -4.73 13.53
C LEU A 112 -13.84 -4.70 12.11
N PRO A 113 -15.16 -4.58 11.94
CA PRO A 113 -15.76 -4.48 10.61
C PRO A 113 -15.31 -3.25 9.81
N PHE A 114 -15.02 -2.13 10.48
CA PHE A 114 -14.48 -0.94 9.83
C PHE A 114 -13.04 -1.16 9.33
N LEU A 115 -12.23 -1.87 10.11
CA LEU A 115 -10.87 -2.24 9.70
C LEU A 115 -10.89 -3.20 8.50
N MET A 116 -11.78 -4.20 8.54
CA MET A 116 -11.95 -5.16 7.44
C MET A 116 -12.40 -4.48 6.14
N THR A 117 -13.42 -3.61 6.22
CA THR A 117 -13.92 -2.87 5.05
C THR A 117 -12.85 -1.93 4.47
N THR A 118 -12.05 -1.28 5.32
CA THR A 118 -10.92 -0.44 4.88
C THR A 118 -9.82 -1.28 4.22
N ALA A 119 -9.45 -2.42 4.80
CA ALA A 119 -8.43 -3.30 4.25
C ALA A 119 -8.86 -3.89 2.89
N ILE A 120 -10.09 -4.40 2.79
CA ILE A 120 -10.68 -4.88 1.53
C ILE A 120 -10.73 -3.75 0.51
N GLY A 121 -11.16 -2.55 0.93
CA GLY A 121 -11.21 -1.38 0.08
C GLY A 121 -9.85 -0.98 -0.48
N ALA A 122 -8.79 -1.06 0.32
CA ALA A 122 -7.42 -0.82 -0.11
C ALA A 122 -6.95 -1.86 -1.15
N VAL A 123 -7.25 -3.15 -0.92
CA VAL A 123 -6.96 -4.21 -1.90
C VAL A 123 -7.69 -3.95 -3.22
N VAL A 124 -8.99 -3.64 -3.17
CA VAL A 124 -9.78 -3.33 -4.37
C VAL A 124 -9.22 -2.11 -5.10
N THR A 125 -8.87 -1.05 -4.37
CA THR A 125 -8.31 0.17 -4.97
C THR A 125 -6.99 -0.12 -5.67
N GLY A 126 -6.08 -0.84 -5.00
CA GLY A 126 -4.80 -1.23 -5.60
C GLY A 126 -4.99 -2.09 -6.85
N TRP A 127 -5.95 -3.01 -6.82
CA TRP A 127 -6.31 -3.83 -7.97
C TRP A 127 -6.85 -3.00 -9.15
N VAL A 128 -7.78 -2.06 -8.91
CA VAL A 128 -8.34 -1.18 -9.94
C VAL A 128 -7.27 -0.28 -10.56
N VAL A 129 -6.42 0.34 -9.72
CA VAL A 129 -5.35 1.24 -10.19
C VAL A 129 -4.36 0.48 -11.07
N ALA A 130 -3.89 -0.69 -10.62
CA ALA A 130 -2.96 -1.52 -11.38
C ALA A 130 -3.57 -1.99 -12.71
N ARG A 131 -4.86 -2.36 -12.70
CA ARG A 131 -5.55 -2.84 -13.91
C ARG A 131 -5.79 -1.74 -14.94
N SER A 132 -5.91 -0.49 -14.48
CA SER A 132 -6.15 0.67 -15.34
C SER A 132 -4.88 1.17 -16.04
N HIS A 133 -3.69 0.92 -15.47
CA HIS A 133 -2.41 1.46 -15.94
C HIS A 133 -1.39 0.35 -16.20
N ARG A 134 -1.80 -0.71 -16.90
CA ARG A 134 -1.08 -1.99 -17.03
C ARG A 134 0.42 -1.89 -17.36
N PRO A 135 0.89 -1.04 -18.29
CA PRO A 135 2.31 -0.97 -18.63
C PRO A 135 3.20 -0.49 -17.49
N GLN A 136 2.65 0.36 -16.60
CA GLN A 136 3.38 1.07 -15.55
C GLN A 136 2.70 0.91 -14.19
N ALA A 137 2.00 -0.23 -14.00
CA ALA A 137 1.06 -0.42 -12.90
C ALA A 137 1.69 -0.16 -11.53
N MET A 138 2.94 -0.60 -11.33
CA MET A 138 3.65 -0.47 -10.06
C MET A 138 4.13 0.96 -9.80
N SER A 139 4.70 1.63 -10.81
CA SER A 139 5.11 3.04 -10.72
C SER A 139 3.91 3.94 -10.39
N MET A 140 2.77 3.73 -11.06
CA MET A 140 1.53 4.48 -10.81
C MET A 140 0.93 4.18 -9.43
N LEU A 141 1.00 2.92 -8.99
CA LEU A 141 0.56 2.51 -7.65
C LEU A 141 1.40 3.18 -6.55
N LEU A 142 2.72 3.29 -6.72
CA LEU A 142 3.59 3.97 -5.77
C LEU A 142 3.27 5.46 -5.63
N ILE A 143 2.97 6.16 -6.74
CA ILE A 143 2.55 7.57 -6.67
C ILE A 143 1.26 7.68 -5.89
N TYR A 144 0.27 6.84 -6.20
CA TYR A 144 -1.00 6.86 -5.51
C TYR A 144 -0.79 6.58 -4.01
N MET A 145 0.02 5.57 -3.68
CA MET A 145 0.40 5.25 -2.30
C MET A 145 1.10 6.43 -1.60
N ALA A 146 2.02 7.11 -2.28
CA ALA A 146 2.68 8.31 -1.76
C ALA A 146 1.67 9.44 -1.51
N SER A 147 0.73 9.66 -2.44
CA SER A 147 -0.34 10.66 -2.26
C SER A 147 -1.26 10.31 -1.08
N LEU A 148 -1.54 9.03 -0.88
CA LEU A 148 -2.35 8.53 0.23
C LEU A 148 -1.59 8.73 1.55
N LEU A 149 -0.31 8.37 1.62
CA LEU A 149 0.51 8.57 2.81
C LEU A 149 0.63 10.05 3.20
N LEU A 150 0.84 10.94 2.21
CA LEU A 150 0.86 12.39 2.46
C LEU A 150 -0.45 12.89 3.08
N PHE A 151 -1.60 12.41 2.59
CA PHE A 151 -2.89 12.73 3.17
C PHE A 151 -3.04 12.17 4.60
N GLN A 152 -2.57 10.94 4.83
CA GLN A 152 -2.61 10.31 6.16
C GLN A 152 -1.76 11.04 7.19
N VAL A 153 -0.63 11.65 6.80
CA VAL A 153 0.18 12.50 7.70
C VAL A 153 -0.65 13.66 8.25
N GLY A 154 -1.46 14.32 7.43
CA GLY A 154 -2.34 15.40 7.89
C GLY A 154 -3.40 14.91 8.90
N GLY A 155 -4.00 13.75 8.63
CA GLY A 155 -4.91 13.08 9.56
C GLY A 155 -4.24 12.66 10.87
N PHE A 156 -3.01 12.16 10.78
CA PHE A 156 -2.20 11.75 11.91
C PHE A 156 -1.84 12.94 12.81
N VAL A 157 -1.35 14.06 12.27
CA VAL A 157 -1.04 15.26 13.06
C VAL A 157 -2.27 15.75 13.83
N ASN A 158 -3.42 15.83 13.15
CA ASN A 158 -4.69 16.22 13.78
C ASN A 158 -5.18 15.23 14.85
N SER A 159 -4.81 13.95 14.73
CA SER A 159 -5.16 12.90 15.70
C SER A 159 -4.17 12.87 16.86
N PHE A 160 -2.91 13.21 16.59
CA PHE A 160 -1.84 13.29 17.55
C PHE A 160 -2.05 14.40 18.56
N GLU A 161 -2.42 15.59 18.07
CA GLU A 161 -2.75 16.70 18.95
C GLU A 161 -3.95 16.39 19.88
N ARG A 162 -4.96 15.68 19.36
CA ARG A 162 -6.12 15.24 20.16
C ARG A 162 -5.77 14.12 21.13
N GLY A 163 -4.91 13.19 20.71
CA GLY A 163 -4.44 12.07 21.52
C GLY A 163 -3.63 12.51 22.73
N LEU A 164 -2.70 13.45 22.57
CA LEU A 164 -1.90 13.99 23.68
C LEU A 164 -2.74 14.63 24.79
N ARG A 165 -3.94 15.12 24.47
CA ARG A 165 -4.85 15.74 25.43
C ARG A 165 -5.71 14.74 26.22
N SER A 166 -5.65 13.44 25.91
CA SER A 166 -6.48 12.39 26.53
C SER A 166 -5.64 11.31 27.21
N PHE A 167 -6.08 10.82 28.38
CA PHE A 167 -5.36 9.84 29.21
C PHE A 167 -5.20 8.46 28.53
N GLY A 168 -6.05 8.13 27.54
CA GLY A 168 -5.91 6.93 26.68
C GLY A 168 -5.13 7.15 25.38
N GLY A 169 -4.50 8.32 25.23
CA GLY A 169 -3.92 8.83 24.00
C GLY A 169 -2.83 7.96 23.37
N VAL A 170 -1.92 7.40 24.16
CA VAL A 170 -0.73 6.70 23.62
C VAL A 170 -1.09 5.44 22.84
N TYR A 171 -2.05 4.65 23.33
CA TYR A 171 -2.51 3.44 22.65
C TYR A 171 -3.36 3.78 21.42
N GLY A 172 -4.25 4.77 21.54
CA GLY A 172 -4.99 5.31 20.39
C GLY A 172 -4.05 5.86 19.31
N LEU A 173 -2.94 6.46 19.72
CA LEU A 173 -1.88 6.95 18.82
C LEU A 173 -1.14 5.82 18.13
N ALA A 174 -0.69 4.80 18.87
CA ALA A 174 -0.02 3.64 18.30
C ALA A 174 -0.92 2.94 17.27
N PHE A 175 -2.19 2.73 17.61
CA PHE A 175 -3.15 2.08 16.72
C PHE A 175 -3.47 2.92 15.47
N ASN A 176 -3.73 4.22 15.64
CA ASN A 176 -3.91 5.17 14.52
C ASN A 176 -2.64 5.39 13.70
N SER A 177 -1.46 4.99 14.19
CA SER A 177 -0.21 5.05 13.42
C SER A 177 0.05 3.75 12.67
N VAL A 178 -0.13 2.59 13.30
CA VAL A 178 0.23 1.32 12.66
C VAL A 178 -0.72 0.99 11.51
N PHE A 179 -2.03 1.15 11.71
CA PHE A 179 -3.00 0.70 10.72
C PHE A 179 -2.94 1.47 9.38
N PRO A 180 -3.02 2.82 9.34
CA PRO A 180 -3.02 3.53 8.06
C PRO A 180 -1.64 3.60 7.39
N PHE A 181 -0.54 3.50 8.14
CA PHE A 181 0.82 3.60 7.58
C PHE A 181 1.43 2.25 7.19
N ILE A 182 0.94 1.13 7.73
CA ILE A 182 1.47 -0.20 7.43
C ILE A 182 0.43 -1.07 6.74
N VAL A 183 -0.74 -1.26 7.36
CA VAL A 183 -1.75 -2.20 6.87
C VAL A 183 -2.35 -1.73 5.55
N VAL A 184 -2.75 -0.46 5.45
CA VAL A 184 -3.36 0.08 4.23
C VAL A 184 -2.40 0.02 3.02
N PRO A 185 -1.14 0.48 3.10
CA PRO A 185 -0.17 0.32 2.01
C PRO A 185 0.09 -1.13 1.64
N ALA A 186 0.19 -2.03 2.63
CA ALA A 186 0.40 -3.45 2.37
C ALA A 186 -0.79 -4.08 1.61
N CYS A 187 -2.03 -3.77 2.01
CA CYS A 187 -3.24 -4.21 1.32
C CYS A 187 -3.32 -3.63 -0.10
N LEU A 188 -2.98 -2.36 -0.28
CA LEU A 188 -2.97 -1.68 -1.57
C LEU A 188 -1.93 -2.31 -2.51
N MET A 189 -0.73 -2.61 -2.01
CA MET A 189 0.30 -3.34 -2.73
C MET A 189 -0.17 -4.75 -3.12
N LEU A 190 -0.77 -5.49 -2.18
CA LEU A 190 -1.33 -6.82 -2.45
C LEU A 190 -2.36 -6.77 -3.59
N GLY A 191 -3.28 -5.82 -3.55
CA GLY A 191 -4.26 -5.59 -4.62
C GLY A 191 -3.61 -5.30 -5.96
N GLY A 192 -2.61 -4.43 -5.99
CA GLY A 192 -1.87 -4.10 -7.20
C GLY A 192 -1.10 -5.29 -7.78
N LEU A 193 -0.53 -6.14 -6.93
CA LEU A 193 0.16 -7.36 -7.33
C LEU A 193 -0.79 -8.37 -7.97
N LEU A 194 -1.95 -8.60 -7.36
CA LEU A 194 -3.01 -9.46 -7.89
C LEU A 194 -3.51 -8.94 -9.25
N GLY A 195 -3.64 -7.62 -9.39
CA GLY A 195 -4.04 -6.97 -10.64
C GLY A 195 -3.07 -7.23 -11.78
N ALA A 196 -1.77 -7.14 -11.51
CA ALA A 196 -0.73 -7.28 -12.53
C ALA A 196 -0.26 -8.73 -12.79
N GLN A 197 -0.48 -9.68 -11.88
CA GLN A 197 -0.13 -11.11 -12.12
C GLN A 197 -1.07 -11.81 -13.11
N ARG A 198 -2.37 -11.49 -13.08
CA ARG A 198 -3.39 -12.18 -13.89
C ARG A 198 -3.17 -12.03 -15.40
N ASP A 199 -2.46 -10.98 -15.82
CA ASP A 199 -2.23 -10.69 -17.22
C ASP A 199 -0.96 -11.38 -17.77
N ARG A 200 0.07 -11.67 -16.95
CA ARG A 200 1.23 -12.50 -17.39
C ARG A 200 0.80 -13.89 -17.83
N HIS A 201 -0.12 -14.51 -17.08
CA HIS A 201 -0.66 -15.82 -17.42
C HIS A 201 -1.56 -15.83 -18.67
N ARG A 202 -2.10 -14.67 -19.08
CA ARG A 202 -2.86 -14.55 -20.34
C ARG A 202 -1.92 -14.40 -21.55
N GLY A 203 -0.83 -13.66 -21.40
CA GLY A 203 0.18 -13.52 -22.46
C GLY A 203 0.81 -14.86 -22.84
N THR A 204 1.17 -15.69 -21.86
CA THR A 204 1.78 -17.01 -22.12
C THR A 204 0.82 -18.01 -22.74
N ARG A 205 -0.48 -17.99 -22.37
CA ARG A 205 -1.50 -18.87 -22.97
C ARG A 205 -1.79 -18.57 -24.43
N ASN A 206 -1.73 -17.30 -24.84
CA ASN A 206 -1.97 -16.93 -26.23
C ASN A 206 -0.81 -17.35 -27.14
N LEU A 207 0.43 -17.32 -26.64
CA LEU A 207 1.62 -17.76 -27.38
C LEU A 207 1.65 -19.29 -27.57
N SER A 208 1.14 -20.07 -26.62
CA SER A 208 1.05 -21.53 -26.74
C SER A 208 -0.12 -22.01 -27.62
N ALA A 209 -1.09 -21.15 -27.92
CA ALA A 209 -2.24 -21.49 -28.78
C ALA A 209 -2.01 -21.11 -30.26
N SER A 210 -0.97 -20.33 -30.55
CA SER A 210 -0.56 -19.91 -31.90
C SER A 210 0.63 -20.70 -32.45
N ALA A 211 1.13 -21.70 -31.72
CA ALA A 211 2.18 -22.62 -32.12
C ALA A 211 1.58 -24.02 -32.30
#